data_AF-A0A938LVY7-F1
#
_entry.id   AF-A0A938LVY7-F1
#
_cell.length_a   1.000
_cell.length_b   1.000
_cell.length_c   1.000
_cell.angle_alpha   90.00
_cell.angle_beta   90.00
_cell.angle_gamma   90.00
#
_symmetry.space_group_name_H-M   'P 1'
#
loop_
_entity.id
_entity.type
_entity.pdbx_description
1 polymer ?
#
loop_
_entity_poly.entity_id
_entity_poly.type
_entity_poly.pdbx_seq_one_letter_code
_entity_poly.pdbx_strand_id
1 'polypeptide(L)'
;MAEKEGRYQICGPNAFNRYGFDEQIPTRVYAYNNRLSGEHQIGTVALTLIKVADERLDDTEKVRMPNGQIAVYASRTRTLVDAVYDWSRFNGLPRGYEWIRRELKARRVTAAGLVKTALRYGDTGTIRRMGALLACEKVDDALLRRLERALKPTTSLIAWIPTRPKRGTVDRRWGVVR
;
A
#
# COMPACT_ATOMS: atom_id res chain seq x y z
N MET A 1 -15.79 -24.04 11.75
CA MET A 1 -16.90 -23.70 10.82
C MET A 1 -16.92 -22.23 10.39
N ALA A 2 -16.46 -21.27 11.22
CA ALA A 2 -16.38 -19.84 10.89
C ALA A 2 -15.34 -19.42 9.82
N GLU A 3 -14.51 -20.35 9.34
CA GLU A 3 -13.45 -20.12 8.33
C GLU A 3 -13.91 -20.39 6.89
N LYS A 4 -15.03 -21.11 6.73
CA LYS A 4 -15.65 -21.33 5.42
C LYS A 4 -16.15 -19.97 4.90
N GLU A 5 -15.91 -19.67 3.63
CA GLU A 5 -16.26 -18.40 2.96
C GLU A 5 -15.37 -17.19 3.28
N GLY A 6 -14.12 -17.41 3.68
CA GLY A 6 -13.12 -16.34 3.72
C GLY A 6 -12.78 -15.79 2.33
N ARG A 7 -12.61 -14.46 2.23
CA ARG A 7 -12.02 -13.80 1.06
C ARG A 7 -10.56 -13.47 1.35
N TYR A 8 -9.73 -13.46 0.32
CA TYR A 8 -8.32 -13.11 0.45
C TYR A 8 -7.80 -12.35 -0.76
N GLN A 9 -6.67 -11.66 -0.58
CA GLN A 9 -5.83 -11.17 -1.65
C GLN A 9 -4.36 -11.23 -1.23
N ILE A 10 -3.50 -11.71 -2.12
CA ILE A 10 -2.05 -11.75 -1.93
C ILE A 10 -1.51 -10.32 -1.99
N CYS A 11 -0.68 -9.95 -1.02
CA CYS A 11 -0.22 -8.57 -0.81
C CYS A 11 1.27 -8.51 -0.45
N GLY A 12 1.73 -7.31 -0.06
CA GLY A 12 3.09 -7.10 0.44
C GLY A 12 4.19 -7.56 -0.53
N PRO A 13 5.29 -8.17 -0.03
CA PRO A 13 6.41 -8.63 -0.86
C PRO A 13 6.01 -9.51 -2.06
N ASN A 14 4.97 -10.35 -1.94
CA ASN A 14 4.49 -11.16 -3.06
C ASN A 14 3.92 -10.30 -4.19
N ALA A 15 3.15 -9.27 -3.86
CA ALA A 15 2.64 -8.33 -4.84
C ALA A 15 3.75 -7.39 -5.36
N PHE A 16 4.69 -6.97 -4.50
CA PHE A 16 5.85 -6.16 -4.92
C PHE A 16 6.67 -6.89 -5.98
N ASN A 17 6.98 -8.17 -5.75
CA ASN A 17 7.68 -9.00 -6.73
C ASN A 17 6.87 -9.20 -8.02
N ARG A 18 5.58 -9.54 -7.89
CA ARG A 18 4.70 -9.77 -9.05
C ARG A 18 4.63 -8.59 -10.02
N TYR A 19 4.63 -7.36 -9.51
CA TYR A 19 4.56 -6.14 -10.33
C TYR A 19 5.93 -5.57 -10.71
N GLY A 20 7.04 -6.21 -10.32
CA GLY A 20 8.39 -5.74 -10.59
C GLY A 20 8.80 -4.51 -9.77
N PHE A 21 8.18 -4.31 -8.61
CA PHE A 21 8.57 -3.26 -7.67
C PHE A 21 9.86 -3.64 -6.96
N ASP A 22 9.95 -4.90 -6.56
CA ASP A 22 11.12 -5.50 -5.94
C ASP A 22 11.51 -6.77 -6.71
N GLU A 23 12.80 -7.01 -6.87
CA GLU A 23 13.32 -8.24 -7.50
C GLU A 23 13.48 -9.37 -6.47
N GLN A 24 13.40 -9.05 -5.18
CA GLN A 24 13.44 -10.05 -4.10
C GLN A 24 12.32 -11.08 -4.27
N ILE A 25 12.71 -12.35 -4.27
CA ILE A 25 11.79 -13.49 -4.30
C ILE A 25 11.34 -13.76 -2.85
N PRO A 26 10.05 -13.59 -2.53
CA PRO A 26 9.56 -13.79 -1.17
C PRO A 26 9.55 -15.28 -0.82
N THR A 27 10.09 -15.62 0.35
CA THR A 27 10.12 -16.99 0.90
C THR A 27 8.84 -17.35 1.67
N ARG A 28 7.91 -16.40 1.78
CA ARG A 28 6.61 -16.55 2.45
C ARG A 28 5.51 -15.86 1.67
N VAL A 29 4.28 -16.29 1.87
CA VAL A 29 3.09 -15.70 1.26
C VAL A 29 2.39 -14.78 2.24
N TYR A 30 2.31 -13.49 1.90
CA TYR A 30 1.51 -12.51 2.63
C TYR A 30 0.12 -12.41 2.01
N ALA A 31 -0.92 -12.50 2.83
CA ALA A 31 -2.29 -12.36 2.37
C ALA A 31 -3.13 -11.53 3.34
N TYR A 32 -3.79 -10.49 2.81
CA TYR A 32 -4.94 -9.92 3.49
C TYR A 32 -6.11 -10.88 3.38
N ASN A 33 -6.85 -11.05 4.47
CA ASN A 33 -8.07 -11.86 4.50
C ASN A 33 -9.03 -11.37 5.60
N ASN A 34 -10.28 -11.84 5.64
CA ASN A 34 -11.30 -11.36 6.59
C ASN A 34 -11.56 -12.31 7.77
N ARG A 35 -10.87 -13.46 7.86
CA ARG A 35 -11.18 -14.49 8.87
C ARG A 35 -10.04 -14.72 9.86
N LEU A 36 -8.83 -14.91 9.34
CA LEU A 36 -7.64 -15.42 10.00
C LEU A 36 -6.56 -14.36 10.18
N SER A 37 -5.83 -14.44 11.28
CA SER A 37 -4.65 -13.61 11.54
C SER A 37 -3.55 -14.49 12.13
N GLY A 38 -2.30 -14.22 11.75
CA GLY A 38 -1.13 -14.89 12.33
C GLY A 38 -0.26 -15.57 11.28
N GLU A 39 0.78 -16.25 11.76
CA GLU A 39 1.66 -17.06 10.93
C GLU A 39 1.11 -18.49 10.83
N HIS A 40 1.11 -19.05 9.62
CA HIS A 40 0.64 -20.40 9.33
C HIS A 40 1.63 -21.13 8.42
N GLN A 41 1.67 -22.45 8.54
CA GLN A 41 2.49 -23.32 7.69
C GLN A 41 1.58 -24.33 6.99
N ILE A 42 1.63 -24.39 5.65
CA ILE A 42 0.95 -25.42 4.86
C ILE A 42 2.01 -26.15 4.04
N GLY A 43 2.33 -27.39 4.44
CA GLY A 43 3.46 -28.12 3.88
C GLY A 43 4.76 -27.34 4.08
N THR A 44 5.46 -27.00 2.99
CA THR A 44 6.68 -26.19 2.99
C THR A 44 6.43 -24.69 2.85
N VAL A 45 5.18 -24.26 2.64
CA VAL A 45 4.84 -22.86 2.42
C VAL A 45 4.52 -22.17 3.75
N ALA A 46 5.28 -21.14 4.08
CA ALA A 46 5.00 -20.24 5.18
C ALA A 46 4.05 -19.11 4.73
N LEU A 47 3.01 -18.84 5.52
CA LEU A 47 2.02 -17.80 5.27
C LEU A 47 1.96 -16.81 6.43
N THR A 48 1.95 -15.52 6.11
CA THR A 48 1.61 -14.45 7.03
C THR A 48 0.19 -13.96 6.68
N LEU A 49 -0.78 -14.35 7.50
CA LEU A 49 -2.19 -14.00 7.32
C LEU A 49 -2.51 -12.71 8.09
N ILE A 50 -2.98 -11.71 7.37
CA ILE A 50 -3.30 -10.40 7.91
C ILE A 50 -4.81 -10.21 7.86
N LYS A 51 -5.46 -10.26 9.03
CA LYS A 51 -6.90 -10.00 9.10
C LYS A 51 -7.21 -8.53 8.86
N VAL A 52 -8.13 -8.26 7.94
CA VAL A 52 -8.67 -6.93 7.63
C VAL A 52 -10.19 -6.96 7.58
N ALA A 53 -10.82 -5.79 7.71
CA ALA A 53 -12.26 -5.64 7.52
C ALA A 53 -12.68 -5.95 6.06
N ASP A 54 -13.94 -6.34 5.87
CA ASP A 54 -14.47 -6.77 4.58
C ASP A 54 -14.34 -5.72 3.48
N GLU A 55 -14.48 -4.44 3.83
CA GLU A 55 -14.43 -3.31 2.92
C GLU A 55 -13.00 -3.07 2.39
N ARG A 56 -11.99 -3.68 3.03
CA ARG A 56 -10.58 -3.58 2.62
C ARG A 56 -10.16 -4.64 1.61
N LEU A 57 -10.95 -5.71 1.43
CA LEU A 57 -10.70 -6.81 0.49
C LEU A 57 -11.33 -6.54 -0.88
N ASP A 58 -10.75 -5.58 -1.58
CA ASP A 58 -11.14 -5.16 -2.93
C ASP A 58 -9.92 -4.49 -3.60
N ASP A 59 -10.08 -3.98 -4.82
CA ASP A 59 -9.00 -3.47 -5.67
C ASP A 59 -7.98 -4.59 -5.93
N THR A 60 -8.47 -5.64 -6.61
CA THR A 60 -7.76 -6.90 -6.82
C THR A 60 -7.60 -7.21 -8.31
N GLU A 61 -6.60 -8.03 -8.62
CA GLU A 61 -6.36 -8.62 -9.94
C GLU A 61 -6.33 -10.14 -9.84
N LYS A 62 -7.04 -10.82 -10.75
CA LYS A 62 -7.00 -12.27 -10.87
C LYS A 62 -5.87 -12.66 -11.82
N VAL A 63 -4.95 -13.50 -11.35
CA VAL A 63 -3.78 -13.95 -12.09
C VAL A 63 -3.89 -15.46 -12.29
N ARG A 64 -3.84 -15.92 -13.54
CA ARG A 64 -3.73 -17.34 -13.86
C ARG A 64 -2.29 -17.79 -13.66
N MET A 65 -2.09 -18.75 -12.78
CA MET A 65 -0.81 -19.38 -12.46
C MET A 65 -0.46 -20.43 -13.52
N PRO A 66 0.82 -20.84 -13.66
CA PRO A 66 1.25 -21.84 -14.65
C PRO A 66 0.51 -23.18 -14.56
N ASN A 67 0.09 -23.57 -13.35
CA ASN A 67 -0.69 -24.79 -13.11
C ASN A 67 -2.20 -24.63 -13.39
N GLY A 68 -2.62 -23.51 -14.00
CA GLY A 68 -4.02 -23.21 -14.34
C GLY A 68 -4.85 -22.64 -13.19
N GLN A 69 -4.35 -22.64 -11.94
CA GLN A 69 -5.06 -22.05 -10.81
C GLN A 69 -5.14 -20.52 -10.91
N ILE A 70 -6.15 -19.92 -10.27
CA ILE A 70 -6.30 -18.46 -10.22
C ILE A 70 -5.90 -17.99 -8.83
N ALA A 71 -4.89 -17.11 -8.78
CA ALA A 71 -4.51 -16.39 -7.59
C ALA A 71 -5.11 -14.98 -7.61
N VAL A 72 -5.57 -14.49 -6.45
CA VAL A 72 -6.08 -13.12 -6.30
C VAL A 72 -5.00 -12.27 -5.66
N TYR A 73 -4.52 -11.25 -6.36
CA TYR A 73 -3.54 -10.29 -5.86
C TYR A 73 -4.21 -8.95 -5.57
N ALA A 74 -3.66 -8.17 -4.63
CA ALA A 74 -3.91 -6.73 -4.60
C ALA A 74 -3.52 -6.13 -5.97
N SER A 75 -4.30 -5.20 -6.50
CA SER A 75 -4.01 -4.55 -7.78
C SER A 75 -2.68 -3.82 -7.75
N ARG A 76 -2.13 -3.49 -8.92
CA ARG A 76 -0.88 -2.72 -9.02
C ARG A 76 -0.94 -1.41 -8.23
N THR A 77 -2.03 -0.66 -8.37
CA THR A 77 -2.23 0.63 -7.68
C THR A 77 -2.39 0.43 -6.17
N ARG A 78 -3.17 -0.58 -5.75
CA ARG A 78 -3.35 -0.92 -4.35
C ARG A 78 -2.04 -1.27 -3.66
N THR A 79 -1.23 -2.07 -4.34
CA THR A 79 0.07 -2.52 -3.86
C THR A 79 1.03 -1.36 -3.58
N LEU A 80 1.05 -0.32 -4.43
CA LEU A 80 1.86 0.88 -4.19
C LEU A 80 1.41 1.65 -2.95
N VAL A 81 0.10 1.78 -2.74
CA VAL A 81 -0.46 2.44 -1.55
C VAL A 81 -0.18 1.62 -0.30
N ASP A 82 -0.31 0.30 -0.36
CA ASP A 82 -0.01 -0.61 0.75
C ASP A 82 1.48 -0.54 1.17
N ALA A 83 2.40 -0.29 0.24
CA ALA A 83 3.81 -0.05 0.57
C ALA A 83 4.03 1.18 1.47
N VAL A 84 3.12 2.16 1.43
CA VAL A 84 3.13 3.36 2.29
C VAL A 84 2.30 3.15 3.55
N TYR A 85 1.14 2.48 3.44
CA TYR A 85 0.23 2.23 4.55
C TYR A 85 0.79 1.21 5.54
N ASP A 86 1.13 0.01 5.06
CA ASP A 86 1.67 -1.09 5.87
C ASP A 86 3.22 -1.08 5.83
N TRP A 87 3.82 0.11 5.75
CA TRP A 87 5.27 0.29 5.68
C TRP A 87 6.02 -0.45 6.80
N SER A 88 5.45 -0.50 8.01
CA SER A 88 6.06 -1.15 9.17
C SER A 88 6.05 -2.67 9.05
N ARG A 89 5.03 -3.22 8.39
CA ARG A 89 4.90 -4.67 8.16
C ARG A 89 5.77 -5.13 6.99
N PHE A 90 5.84 -4.34 5.93
CA PHE A 90 6.51 -4.74 4.69
C PHE A 90 7.88 -4.09 4.46
N ASN A 91 8.33 -3.25 5.39
CA ASN A 91 9.51 -2.41 5.21
C ASN A 91 9.47 -1.62 3.89
N GLY A 92 8.28 -1.08 3.58
CA GLY A 92 7.97 -0.51 2.27
C GLY A 92 8.62 0.85 2.03
N LEU A 93 8.85 1.66 3.07
CA LEU A 93 9.46 2.99 2.95
C LEU A 93 10.96 2.94 3.30
N PRO A 94 11.84 3.63 2.53
CA PRO A 94 11.54 4.65 1.51
C PRO A 94 11.21 4.13 0.10
N ARG A 95 11.53 2.87 -0.23
CA ARG A 95 11.49 2.34 -1.61
C ARG A 95 10.13 2.47 -2.31
N GLY A 96 9.03 2.36 -1.56
CA GLY A 96 7.67 2.54 -2.03
C GLY A 96 7.44 3.90 -2.69
N TYR A 97 8.09 4.96 -2.22
CA TYR A 97 8.03 6.27 -2.88
C TYR A 97 8.68 6.25 -4.25
N GLU A 98 9.83 5.58 -4.39
CA GLU A 98 10.53 5.44 -5.68
C GLU A 98 9.72 4.60 -6.65
N TRP A 99 9.08 3.52 -6.18
CA TRP A 99 8.17 2.72 -6.98
C TRP A 99 7.00 3.55 -7.51
N ILE A 100 6.34 4.33 -6.64
CA ILE A 100 5.24 5.21 -7.05
C ILE A 100 5.69 6.19 -8.15
N ARG A 101 6.84 6.86 -7.96
CA ARG A 101 7.40 7.79 -8.94
C ARG A 101 7.64 7.12 -10.28
N ARG A 102 8.26 5.94 -10.26
CA ARG A 102 8.56 5.17 -11.46
C ARG A 102 7.30 4.73 -12.19
N GLU A 103 6.28 4.26 -11.47
CA GLU A 103 5.01 3.82 -12.07
C GLU A 103 4.21 4.98 -12.65
N LEU A 104 4.23 6.15 -12.01
CA LEU A 104 3.64 7.38 -12.54
C LEU A 104 4.37 7.84 -13.82
N LYS A 105 5.71 7.89 -13.79
CA LYS A 105 6.52 8.26 -14.96
C LYS A 105 6.29 7.31 -16.15
N ALA A 106 6.17 6.02 -15.86
CA ALA A 106 5.88 4.99 -16.86
C ALA A 106 4.40 4.90 -17.26
N ARG A 107 3.52 5.74 -16.68
CA ARG A 107 2.06 5.76 -16.93
C ARG A 107 1.37 4.41 -16.72
N ARG A 108 1.94 3.55 -15.86
CA ARG A 108 1.35 2.25 -15.50
C ARG A 108 0.29 2.37 -14.40
N VAL A 109 0.28 3.50 -13.71
CA VAL A 109 -0.76 3.94 -12.77
C VAL A 109 -1.03 5.42 -13.00
N THR A 110 -2.18 5.90 -12.52
CA THR A 110 -2.54 7.33 -12.60
C THR A 110 -2.53 7.97 -11.23
N ALA A 111 -2.24 9.27 -11.16
CA ALA A 111 -2.33 10.03 -9.92
C ALA A 111 -3.75 9.99 -9.33
N ALA A 112 -4.79 10.08 -10.18
CA ALA A 112 -6.18 9.96 -9.76
C ALA A 112 -6.48 8.57 -9.15
N GLY A 113 -5.90 7.50 -9.70
CA GLY A 113 -5.98 6.15 -9.16
C GLY A 113 -5.34 6.06 -7.77
N LEU A 114 -4.11 6.55 -7.62
CA LEU A 114 -3.42 6.58 -6.33
C LEU A 114 -4.19 7.38 -5.27
N VAL A 115 -4.76 8.54 -5.64
CA VAL A 115 -5.60 9.35 -4.75
C VAL A 115 -6.84 8.58 -4.32
N LYS A 116 -7.56 7.96 -5.27
CA LYS A 116 -8.77 7.17 -4.97
C LYS A 116 -8.43 6.02 -4.02
N THR A 117 -7.37 5.28 -4.30
CA THR A 117 -6.94 4.13 -3.49
C THR A 117 -6.45 4.58 -2.10
N ALA A 118 -5.68 5.68 -2.01
CA ALA A 118 -5.23 6.23 -0.72
C ALA A 118 -6.40 6.73 0.15
N LEU A 119 -7.40 7.36 -0.45
CA LEU A 119 -8.62 7.77 0.27
C LEU A 119 -9.44 6.57 0.77
N ARG A 120 -9.46 5.48 0.00
CA ARG A 120 -10.24 4.29 0.34
C ARG A 120 -9.58 3.41 1.40
N TYR A 121 -8.26 3.29 1.38
CA TYR A 121 -7.55 2.28 2.19
C TYR A 121 -6.46 2.84 3.10
N GLY A 122 -6.05 4.09 2.91
CA GLY A 122 -5.03 4.74 3.71
C GLY A 122 -5.57 5.30 5.02
N ASP A 123 -4.69 5.42 6.01
CA ASP A 123 -4.95 6.19 7.22
C ASP A 123 -4.46 7.65 7.06
N THR A 124 -4.62 8.46 8.11
CA THR A 124 -4.11 9.84 8.16
C THR A 124 -2.62 9.92 7.79
N GLY A 125 -1.79 8.99 8.26
CA GLY A 125 -0.36 8.97 7.96
C GLY A 125 -0.07 8.71 6.48
N THR A 126 -0.81 7.79 5.88
CA THR A 126 -0.74 7.42 4.47
C THR A 126 -1.19 8.57 3.60
N ILE A 127 -2.36 9.16 3.88
CA ILE A 127 -2.90 10.28 3.10
C ILE A 127 -1.92 11.46 3.10
N ARG A 128 -1.32 11.79 4.25
CA ARG A 128 -0.31 12.85 4.34
C ARG A 128 0.96 12.54 3.55
N ARG A 129 1.51 11.34 3.68
CA ARG A 129 2.72 10.91 2.93
C ARG A 129 2.46 10.87 1.43
N MET A 130 1.32 10.32 1.02
CA MET A 130 0.89 10.28 -0.38
C MET A 130 0.67 11.69 -0.93
N GLY A 131 -0.01 12.57 -0.19
CA GLY A 131 -0.21 13.96 -0.59
C GLY A 131 1.10 14.71 -0.78
N ALA A 132 2.01 14.59 0.18
CA ALA A 132 3.35 15.17 0.12
C ALA A 132 4.17 14.62 -1.06
N LEU A 133 4.08 13.31 -1.34
CA LEU A 133 4.73 12.68 -2.50
C LEU A 133 4.18 13.22 -3.81
N LEU A 134 2.85 13.16 -4.00
CA LEU A 134 2.20 13.56 -5.23
C LEU A 134 2.37 15.06 -5.51
N ALA A 135 2.45 15.90 -4.47
CA ALA A 135 2.81 17.31 -4.61
C ALA A 135 4.23 17.50 -5.17
N CYS A 136 5.20 16.66 -4.78
CA CYS A 136 6.56 16.69 -5.37
C CYS A 136 6.54 16.30 -6.84
N GLU A 137 5.70 15.34 -7.20
CA GLU A 137 5.50 14.90 -8.58
C GLU A 137 4.64 15.87 -9.41
N LYS A 138 4.36 17.07 -8.87
CA LYS A 138 3.59 18.14 -9.53
C LYS A 138 2.21 17.68 -10.04
N VAL A 139 1.58 16.78 -9.29
CA VAL A 139 0.21 16.33 -9.57
C VAL A 139 -0.76 17.50 -9.46
N ASP A 140 -1.78 17.48 -10.33
CA ASP A 140 -2.86 18.48 -10.36
C ASP A 140 -3.43 18.78 -8.96
N ASP A 141 -3.51 20.07 -8.64
CA ASP A 141 -3.90 20.55 -7.33
C ASP A 141 -5.35 20.18 -6.96
N ALA A 142 -6.25 20.00 -7.93
CA ALA A 142 -7.62 19.52 -7.67
C ALA A 142 -7.62 18.09 -7.11
N LEU A 143 -6.70 17.24 -7.56
CA LEU A 143 -6.51 15.89 -7.00
C LEU A 143 -5.93 15.96 -5.59
N LEU A 144 -4.94 16.83 -5.36
CA LEU A 144 -4.35 17.04 -4.04
C LEU A 144 -5.39 17.53 -3.03
N ARG A 145 -6.26 18.48 -3.42
CA ARG A 145 -7.36 18.97 -2.59
C ARG A 145 -8.37 17.89 -2.18
N ARG A 146 -8.45 16.75 -2.87
CA ARG A 146 -9.30 15.63 -2.44
C ARG A 146 -8.70 14.89 -1.24
N LEU A 147 -7.37 14.69 -1.23
CA LEU A 147 -6.66 14.11 -0.08
C LEU A 147 -6.71 15.06 1.12
N GLU A 148 -6.48 16.35 0.88
CA GLU A 148 -6.49 17.37 1.91
C GLU A 148 -7.85 17.45 2.63
N ARG A 149 -8.96 17.43 1.89
CA ARG A 149 -10.33 17.42 2.46
C ARG A 149 -10.66 16.21 3.33
N ALA A 150 -9.95 15.10 3.16
CA ALA A 150 -10.14 13.91 4.00
C ALA A 150 -9.40 14.02 5.35
N LEU A 151 -8.47 14.97 5.49
CA LEU A 151 -7.71 15.18 6.71
C LEU A 151 -8.45 16.11 7.67
N LYS A 152 -8.47 15.73 8.94
CA LYS A 152 -8.88 16.65 10.01
C LYS A 152 -7.77 17.67 10.27
N PRO A 153 -8.10 18.96 10.53
CA PRO A 153 -7.13 19.96 10.98
C PRO A 153 -6.35 19.50 12.21
N THR A 154 -5.06 19.77 12.23
CA THR A 154 -4.14 19.22 13.25
C THR A 154 -2.77 19.88 13.15
N THR A 155 -2.13 20.09 14.29
CA THR A 155 -0.77 20.64 14.41
C THR A 155 0.30 19.54 14.48
N SER A 156 -0.10 18.28 14.64
CA SER A 156 0.84 17.17 14.81
C SER A 156 1.59 16.89 13.50
N LEU A 157 2.91 16.69 13.60
CA LEU A 157 3.78 16.40 12.46
C LEU A 157 4.17 14.90 12.42
N ILE A 158 4.20 14.33 11.22
CA ILE A 158 4.70 12.97 10.99
C ILE A 158 6.04 12.98 10.26
N ALA A 159 6.87 11.96 10.49
CA ALA A 159 8.09 11.80 9.71
C ALA A 159 7.76 11.34 8.28
N TRP A 160 8.47 11.90 7.30
CA TRP A 160 8.46 11.46 5.91
C TRP A 160 8.84 9.98 5.78
N ILE A 161 9.92 9.58 6.46
CA ILE A 161 10.33 8.19 6.65
C ILE A 161 10.15 7.84 8.13
N PRO A 162 9.22 6.94 8.49
CA PRO A 162 8.87 6.66 9.89
C PRO A 162 10.03 6.21 10.79
N THR A 163 11.04 5.55 10.21
CA THR A 163 12.23 5.06 10.92
C THR A 163 13.32 6.12 11.10
N ARG A 164 13.14 7.33 10.54
CA ARG A 164 14.09 8.44 10.69
C ARG A 164 13.60 9.47 11.72
N PRO A 165 14.51 10.19 12.40
CA PRO A 165 14.14 11.29 13.29
C PRO A 165 13.27 12.35 12.58
N LYS A 166 12.31 12.92 13.29
CA LYS A 166 11.49 14.06 12.81
C LYS A 166 12.30 15.36 12.84
N ARG A 167 13.26 15.51 11.94
CA ARG A 167 14.11 16.71 11.81
C ARG A 167 14.15 17.14 10.35
N GLY A 168 14.24 18.44 10.11
CA GLY A 168 14.36 19.01 8.77
C GLY A 168 13.19 19.92 8.39
N THR A 169 12.89 20.00 7.09
CA THR A 169 11.93 20.96 6.55
C THR A 169 10.50 20.47 6.73
N VAL A 170 9.62 21.36 7.18
CA VAL A 170 8.20 21.05 7.38
C VAL A 170 7.40 21.37 6.11
N ASP A 171 6.81 20.34 5.52
CA ASP A 171 5.73 20.47 4.55
C ASP A 171 4.42 20.76 5.30
N ARG A 172 4.09 22.05 5.43
CA ARG A 172 2.95 22.52 6.22
C ARG A 172 1.61 22.06 5.66
N ARG A 173 1.49 21.90 4.33
CA ARG A 173 0.25 21.46 3.69
C ARG A 173 -0.14 20.06 4.14
N TRP A 174 0.86 19.18 4.29
CA TRP A 174 0.64 17.78 4.64
C TRP A 174 1.02 17.44 6.08
N GLY A 175 1.59 18.37 6.83
CA GLY A 175 2.07 18.14 8.20
C GLY A 175 3.14 17.04 8.25
N VAL A 176 4.09 17.07 7.31
CA VAL A 176 5.17 16.08 7.17
C VAL A 176 6.54 16.75 7.31
N VAL A 177 7.45 16.12 8.06
CA VAL A 177 8.85 16.58 8.22
C VAL A 177 9.77 15.73 7.36
N ARG A 178 10.62 16.37 6.56
CA ARG A 178 11.56 15.75 5.61
C ARG A 178 13.00 16.06 5.95
#